data_AF-A0A7Y7VR66-F1
#
_entry.id   AF-A0A7Y7VR66-F1
#
_cell.length_a   1.000
_cell.length_b   1.000
_cell.length_c   1.000
_cell.angle_alpha   90.00
_cell.angle_beta   90.00
_cell.angle_gamma   90.00
#
_symmetry.space_group_name_H-M   'P 1'
#
loop_
_entity.id
_entity.type
_entity.pdbx_description
1 polymer ?
#
loop_
_entity_poly.entity_id
_entity_poly.type
_entity_poly.pdbx_seq_one_letter_code
_entity_poly.pdbx_strand_id
1 'polypeptide(L)'
;MPQETITISNNIKINDGRISHAISRISNVSPGTKIIIRFDHNSGGAVQAAVDLIEAIELSRPAVNIVLVFKGFAVSAAAFILGYFGFYNVVTPNVIVQMDGPVCVVYHKPRVSIGDYDHFASGLYPDRKYPKAVEFVRDMNPTFDAVFLSIITACYAKKIRVAPHMESVYNMNGDVSVMFKDGNI
;
A
#
# COMPACT_ATOMS: atom_id res chain seq x y z
N MET A 1 25.68 -3.02 10.79
CA MET A 1 25.11 -2.15 9.74
C MET A 1 24.29 -1.07 10.42
N PRO A 2 24.40 0.20 10.00
CA PRO A 2 23.53 1.27 10.50
C PRO A 2 22.06 0.88 10.27
N GLN A 3 21.22 1.08 11.29
CA GLN A 3 19.79 0.78 11.25
C GLN A 3 18.99 2.00 11.65
N GLU A 4 17.96 2.31 10.89
CA GLU A 4 17.00 3.37 11.18
C GLU A 4 15.58 2.82 11.21
N THR A 5 14.72 3.42 12.03
CA THR A 5 13.32 3.02 12.15
C THR A 5 12.42 4.24 12.00
N ILE A 6 11.45 4.14 11.12
CA ILE A 6 10.44 5.15 10.82
C ILE A 6 9.07 4.51 11.03
N THR A 7 8.18 5.21 11.72
CA THR A 7 6.82 4.72 12.00
C THR A 7 5.78 5.61 11.32
N ILE A 8 4.88 4.98 10.57
CA ILE A 8 3.75 5.56 9.85
C ILE A 8 2.45 4.98 10.42
N SER A 9 1.88 5.65 11.42
CA SER A 9 0.60 5.29 12.04
C SER A 9 -0.57 6.12 11.47
N ASN A 10 -1.82 5.73 11.73
CA ASN A 10 -3.00 6.51 11.33
C ASN A 10 -3.09 6.78 9.81
N ASN A 11 -3.90 7.76 9.40
CA ASN A 11 -4.07 8.13 7.99
C ASN A 11 -2.83 8.82 7.41
N ILE A 12 -2.43 8.39 6.21
CA ILE A 12 -1.43 8.96 5.33
C ILE A 12 -2.05 10.15 4.58
N LYS A 13 -1.34 11.28 4.53
CA LYS A 13 -1.73 12.48 3.78
C LYS A 13 -0.69 12.80 2.70
N ILE A 14 -1.07 13.56 1.68
CA ILE A 14 -0.14 13.99 0.61
C ILE A 14 1.09 14.70 1.20
N ASN A 15 0.87 15.59 2.18
CA ASN A 15 1.93 16.32 2.86
C ASN A 15 2.24 15.73 4.24
N ASP A 16 2.13 14.41 4.38
CA ASP A 16 2.45 13.74 5.63
C ASP A 16 3.96 13.76 5.86
N GLY A 17 4.41 14.55 6.85
CA GLY A 17 5.83 14.68 7.17
C GLY A 17 6.52 13.35 7.46
N ARG A 18 5.79 12.29 7.85
CA ARG A 18 6.36 10.95 8.08
C ARG A 18 6.70 10.25 6.77
N ILE A 19 5.85 10.41 5.75
CA ILE A 19 6.13 9.93 4.39
C ILE A 19 7.28 10.72 3.79
N SER A 20 7.21 12.05 3.85
CA SER A 20 8.29 12.90 3.33
C SER A 20 9.63 12.61 4.03
N HIS A 21 9.60 12.38 5.35
CA HIS A 21 10.78 11.93 6.09
C HIS A 21 11.26 10.56 5.61
N ALA A 22 10.37 9.57 5.45
CA ALA A 22 10.75 8.25 4.95
C ALA A 22 11.42 8.31 3.57
N ILE A 23 10.80 9.02 2.62
CA ILE A 23 11.36 9.24 1.28
C ILE A 23 12.72 9.92 1.38
N SER A 24 12.82 11.00 2.15
CA SER A 24 14.08 11.73 2.34
C SER A 24 15.18 10.83 2.93
N ARG A 25 14.86 9.98 3.90
CA ARG A 25 15.85 9.02 4.45
C ARG A 25 16.26 8.01 3.39
N ILE A 26 15.31 7.39 2.69
CA ILE A 26 15.59 6.43 1.62
C ILE A 26 16.55 7.02 0.58
N SER A 27 16.36 8.28 0.18
CA SER A 27 17.19 8.95 -0.83
C SER A 27 18.58 9.38 -0.36
N ASN A 28 18.79 9.55 0.95
CA ASN A 28 20.02 10.18 1.50
C ASN A 28 20.87 9.27 2.38
N VAL A 29 20.42 8.05 2.69
CA VAL A 29 21.21 7.13 3.52
C VAL A 29 22.41 6.56 2.76
N SER A 30 23.47 6.25 3.51
CA SER A 30 24.64 5.58 2.95
C SER A 30 24.29 4.17 2.43
N PRO A 31 24.92 3.70 1.34
CA PRO A 31 24.73 2.32 0.87
C PRO A 31 24.98 1.28 1.96
N GLY A 32 24.17 0.22 1.97
CA GLY A 32 24.19 -0.84 2.98
C GLY A 32 23.42 -0.53 4.26
N THR A 33 22.78 0.65 4.35
CA THR A 33 21.91 1.00 5.48
C THR A 33 20.63 0.17 5.46
N LYS A 34 20.17 -0.24 6.65
CA LYS A 34 18.87 -0.87 6.84
C LYS A 34 17.84 0.15 7.34
N ILE A 35 16.77 0.36 6.60
CA ILE A 35 15.64 1.19 7.02
C ILE A 35 14.45 0.28 7.34
N ILE A 36 13.89 0.43 8.53
CA ILE A 36 12.66 -0.24 8.94
C ILE A 36 11.52 0.78 8.89
N ILE A 37 10.51 0.51 8.08
CA ILE A 37 9.30 1.34 7.96
C ILE A 37 8.14 0.56 8.56
N ARG A 38 7.62 1.07 9.67
CA ARG A 38 6.53 0.44 10.42
C ARG A 38 5.19 1.08 10.09
N PHE A 39 4.21 0.28 9.71
CA PHE A 39 2.82 0.67 9.50
C PHE A 39 1.97 0.11 10.66
N ASP A 40 1.87 0.88 11.74
CA ASP A 40 1.14 0.47 12.94
C ASP A 40 -0.27 1.10 12.92
N HIS A 41 -1.32 0.26 12.85
CA HIS A 41 -2.71 0.71 12.89
C HIS A 41 -2.98 1.82 11.85
N ASN A 42 -2.70 1.54 10.58
CA ASN A 42 -2.77 2.50 9.50
C ASN A 42 -4.11 2.43 8.75
N SER A 43 -4.89 3.50 8.87
CA SER A 43 -6.24 3.62 8.29
C SER A 43 -6.26 4.04 6.81
N GLY A 44 -5.11 3.98 6.12
CA GLY A 44 -5.00 4.30 4.71
C GLY A 44 -4.71 5.77 4.47
N GLY A 45 -5.23 6.36 3.40
CA GLY A 45 -4.99 7.77 3.12
C GLY A 45 -4.79 8.12 1.66
N ALA A 46 -3.98 9.14 1.40
CA ALA A 46 -3.75 9.64 0.06
C ALA A 46 -3.00 8.63 -0.82
N VAL A 47 -3.60 8.29 -1.98
CA VAL A 47 -3.00 7.38 -2.97
C VAL A 47 -1.65 7.88 -3.45
N GLN A 48 -1.52 9.18 -3.73
CA GLN A 48 -0.26 9.78 -4.19
C GLN A 48 0.89 9.54 -3.21
N ALA A 49 0.69 9.77 -1.92
CA ALA A 49 1.73 9.59 -0.92
C ALA A 49 2.20 8.11 -0.80
N ALA A 50 1.29 7.15 -1.03
CA ALA A 50 1.67 5.74 -1.07
C ALA A 50 2.48 5.40 -2.32
N VAL A 51 2.11 5.97 -3.47
CA VAL A 51 2.86 5.80 -4.74
C VAL A 51 4.25 6.43 -4.63
N ASP A 52 4.36 7.66 -4.13
CA ASP A 52 5.66 8.34 -3.94
C ASP A 52 6.60 7.53 -3.03
N LEU A 53 6.06 6.90 -1.98
CA LEU A 53 6.83 6.02 -1.10
C LEU A 53 7.26 4.72 -1.80
N ILE A 54 6.37 4.10 -2.57
CA ILE A 54 6.70 2.91 -3.38
C ILE A 54 7.85 3.27 -4.33
N GLU A 55 7.70 4.32 -5.13
CA GLU A 55 8.71 4.77 -6.09
C GLU A 55 10.07 5.04 -5.42
N ALA A 56 10.08 5.73 -4.27
CA ALA A 56 11.31 5.96 -3.52
C ALA A 56 12.00 4.65 -3.10
N ILE A 57 11.23 3.67 -2.63
CA ILE A 57 11.75 2.34 -2.28
C ILE A 57 12.30 1.62 -3.53
N GLU A 58 11.61 1.69 -4.66
CA GLU A 58 12.04 1.06 -5.92
C GLU A 58 13.29 1.69 -6.52
N LEU A 59 13.48 3.00 -6.38
CA LEU A 59 14.66 3.72 -6.86
C LEU A 59 15.88 3.53 -5.96
N SER A 60 15.69 3.18 -4.69
CA SER A 60 16.77 2.98 -3.72
C SER A 60 17.59 1.69 -3.91
N ARG A 61 17.23 0.87 -4.90
CA ARG A 61 17.85 -0.43 -5.14
C ARG A 61 19.20 -0.30 -5.86
N PRO A 62 20.18 -1.17 -5.55
CA PRO A 62 20.26 -2.12 -4.43
C PRO A 62 20.87 -1.48 -3.17
N ALA A 63 20.97 -0.14 -3.12
CA ALA A 63 21.79 0.56 -2.14
C ALA A 63 21.23 0.48 -0.71
N VAL A 64 19.92 0.34 -0.53
CA VAL A 64 19.27 0.38 0.78
C VAL A 64 18.47 -0.90 1.04
N ASN A 65 18.63 -1.50 2.21
CA ASN A 65 17.80 -2.61 2.66
C ASN A 65 16.56 -2.07 3.39
N ILE A 66 15.37 -2.29 2.85
CA ILE A 66 14.11 -1.82 3.40
C ILE A 66 13.38 -3.00 4.07
N VAL A 67 12.89 -2.79 5.28
CA VAL A 67 11.99 -3.73 5.97
C VAL A 67 10.67 -3.03 6.24
N LEU A 68 9.61 -3.48 5.58
CA LEU A 68 8.25 -2.99 5.80
C LEU A 68 7.59 -3.87 6.86
N VAL A 69 7.23 -3.29 8.00
CA VAL A 69 6.61 -4.00 9.12
C VAL A 69 5.19 -3.53 9.28
N PHE A 70 4.22 -4.43 9.23
CA PHE A 70 2.80 -4.09 9.38
C PHE A 70 2.25 -4.67 10.70
N LYS A 71 1.40 -3.90 11.38
CA LYS A 71 0.80 -4.30 12.66
C LYS A 71 -0.64 -3.81 12.79
N GLY A 72 -1.51 -4.69 13.30
CA GLY A 72 -2.89 -4.37 13.62
C GLY A 72 -3.76 -4.30 12.38
N PHE A 73 -3.83 -3.14 11.73
CA PHE A 73 -4.58 -2.98 10.49
C PHE A 73 -3.82 -2.13 9.45
N ALA A 74 -3.99 -2.48 8.19
CA ALA A 74 -3.53 -1.73 7.03
C ALA A 74 -4.71 -1.56 6.08
N VAL A 75 -5.17 -0.34 5.89
CA VAL A 75 -6.37 -0.02 5.11
C VAL A 75 -5.97 0.75 3.85
N SER A 76 -6.70 0.60 2.75
CA SER A 76 -6.61 1.45 1.56
C SER A 76 -5.17 1.65 1.07
N ALA A 77 -4.65 2.89 1.07
CA ALA A 77 -3.28 3.21 0.66
C ALA A 77 -2.17 2.42 1.40
N ALA A 78 -2.35 2.10 2.69
CA ALA A 78 -1.39 1.25 3.40
C ALA A 78 -1.55 -0.24 3.02
N ALA A 79 -2.78 -0.69 2.80
CA ALA A 79 -3.05 -2.00 2.22
C ALA A 79 -2.45 -2.14 0.81
N PHE A 80 -2.43 -1.04 0.03
CA PHE A 80 -1.79 -0.97 -1.27
C PHE A 80 -0.28 -1.15 -1.20
N ILE A 81 0.41 -0.48 -0.27
CA ILE A 81 1.87 -0.68 -0.08
C ILE A 81 2.18 -2.13 0.31
N LEU A 82 1.42 -2.69 1.26
CA LEU A 82 1.55 -4.09 1.65
C LEU A 82 1.31 -5.02 0.46
N GLY A 83 0.21 -4.79 -0.26
CA GLY A 83 -0.18 -5.52 -1.46
C GLY A 83 0.91 -5.54 -2.53
N TYR A 84 1.46 -4.35 -2.78
CA TYR A 84 2.45 -4.10 -3.81
C TYR A 84 3.74 -4.87 -3.53
N PHE A 85 4.36 -4.72 -2.36
CA PHE A 85 5.63 -5.41 -2.07
C PHE A 85 5.46 -6.86 -1.62
N GLY A 86 4.35 -7.19 -0.95
CA GLY A 86 4.12 -8.51 -0.37
C GLY A 86 3.58 -9.54 -1.36
N PHE A 87 2.93 -9.13 -2.44
CA PHE A 87 2.26 -10.06 -3.37
C PHE A 87 2.43 -9.73 -4.85
N TYR A 88 2.48 -8.45 -5.24
CA TYR A 88 2.57 -8.05 -6.64
C TYR A 88 4.01 -7.99 -7.17
N ASN A 89 4.88 -7.22 -6.52
CA ASN A 89 6.29 -7.04 -6.88
C ASN A 89 7.24 -7.74 -5.89
N VAL A 90 7.02 -9.05 -5.69
CA VAL A 90 7.77 -9.89 -4.72
C VAL A 90 9.25 -10.08 -5.08
N VAL A 91 9.66 -9.76 -6.30
CA VAL A 91 11.05 -9.92 -6.78
C VAL A 91 11.92 -8.72 -6.41
N THR A 92 11.49 -7.92 -5.44
CA THR A 92 12.26 -6.77 -4.96
C THR A 92 13.34 -7.23 -3.97
N PRO A 93 14.62 -7.38 -4.38
CA PRO A 93 15.59 -8.16 -3.60
C PRO A 93 16.02 -7.47 -2.28
N ASN A 94 15.81 -6.16 -2.18
CA ASN A 94 16.19 -5.34 -1.02
C ASN A 94 15.00 -4.95 -0.14
N VAL A 95 13.79 -5.46 -0.41
CA VAL A 95 12.60 -5.20 0.42
C VAL A 95 12.16 -6.50 1.08
N ILE A 96 12.00 -6.45 2.40
CA ILE A 96 11.40 -7.53 3.18
C ILE A 96 10.09 -7.03 3.76
N VAL A 97 9.00 -7.79 3.59
CA VAL A 97 7.70 -7.50 4.20
C VAL A 97 7.48 -8.44 5.38
N GLN A 98 7.19 -7.86 6.55
CA GLN A 98 6.99 -8.58 7.80
C GLN A 98 5.68 -8.15 8.46
N MET A 99 5.05 -9.11 9.15
CA MET A 99 3.92 -8.84 10.04
C MET A 99 4.37 -8.95 11.49
N ASP A 100 4.12 -7.91 12.29
CA ASP A 100 4.35 -7.87 13.73
C ASP A 100 3.03 -8.10 14.47
N GLY A 101 2.63 -9.37 14.56
CA GLY A 101 1.32 -9.78 15.02
C GLY A 101 0.30 -9.94 13.88
N PRO A 102 -0.97 -10.24 14.21
CA PRO A 102 -2.03 -10.36 13.22
C PRO A 102 -2.29 -9.02 12.54
N VAL A 103 -2.45 -9.04 11.21
CA VAL A 103 -2.74 -7.85 10.40
C VAL A 103 -4.06 -8.04 9.66
N CYS A 104 -5.01 -7.15 9.94
CA CYS A 104 -6.22 -6.97 9.15
C CYS A 104 -5.92 -6.06 7.96
N VAL A 105 -5.96 -6.62 6.76
CA VAL A 105 -5.79 -5.86 5.52
C VAL A 105 -7.17 -5.55 4.97
N VAL A 106 -7.51 -4.27 4.86
CA VAL A 106 -8.77 -3.81 4.25
C VAL A 106 -8.44 -3.10 2.94
N TYR A 107 -8.75 -3.77 1.83
CA TYR A 107 -8.38 -3.33 0.49
C TYR A 107 -9.64 -2.96 -0.30
N HIS A 108 -9.59 -1.83 -1.01
CA HIS A 108 -10.66 -1.36 -1.87
C HIS A 108 -10.08 -0.57 -3.05
N LYS A 109 -10.89 -0.34 -4.08
CA LYS A 109 -10.52 0.51 -5.23
C LYS A 109 -10.15 1.93 -4.78
N PRO A 110 -9.20 2.61 -5.42
CA PRO A 110 -8.78 3.93 -4.99
C PRO A 110 -9.96 4.91 -5.11
N ARG A 111 -10.09 5.84 -4.16
CA ARG A 111 -11.18 6.82 -4.11
C ARG A 111 -10.66 8.21 -3.86
N VAL A 112 -11.43 9.21 -4.27
CA VAL A 112 -11.14 10.63 -4.10
C VAL A 112 -12.37 11.35 -3.56
N SER A 113 -12.16 12.27 -2.64
CA SER A 113 -13.22 13.12 -2.11
C SER A 113 -13.40 14.33 -3.04
N ILE A 114 -14.61 14.52 -3.55
CA ILE A 114 -15.00 15.67 -4.39
C ILE A 114 -16.16 16.37 -3.68
N GLY A 115 -15.88 17.51 -3.05
CA GLY A 115 -16.82 18.13 -2.11
C GLY A 115 -17.02 17.22 -0.89
N ASP A 116 -18.27 16.93 -0.55
CA ASP A 116 -18.65 16.11 0.60
C ASP A 116 -18.81 14.61 0.27
N TYR A 117 -18.49 14.21 -0.97
CA TYR A 117 -18.71 12.86 -1.47
C TYR A 117 -17.40 12.16 -1.83
N ASP A 118 -17.30 10.89 -1.45
CA ASP A 118 -16.24 10.00 -1.91
C ASP A 118 -16.65 9.32 -3.22
N HIS A 119 -15.79 9.47 -4.22
CA HIS A 119 -15.93 8.84 -5.53
C HIS A 119 -14.86 7.78 -5.72
N PHE A 120 -15.26 6.55 -6.02
CA PHE A 120 -14.33 5.52 -6.46
C PHE A 120 -13.81 5.82 -7.86
N ALA A 121 -12.55 5.48 -8.10
CA ALA A 121 -11.88 5.68 -9.38
C ALA A 121 -12.62 5.03 -10.57
N SER A 122 -13.22 3.86 -10.34
CA SER A 122 -14.05 3.14 -11.32
C SER A 122 -15.34 3.88 -11.72
N GLY A 123 -15.82 4.80 -10.89
CA GLY A 123 -17.00 5.62 -11.14
C GLY A 123 -16.69 6.94 -11.85
N LEU A 124 -15.42 7.23 -12.17
CA LEU A 124 -15.02 8.46 -12.86
C LEU A 124 -15.07 8.27 -14.38
N TYR A 125 -15.91 9.05 -15.04
CA TYR A 125 -16.08 9.03 -16.50
C TYR A 125 -14.79 9.41 -17.26
N PRO A 126 -14.29 8.60 -18.21
CA PRO A 126 -13.02 8.85 -18.90
C PRO A 126 -12.98 10.13 -19.75
N ASP A 127 -14.13 10.51 -20.31
CA ASP A 127 -14.34 11.66 -21.21
C ASP A 127 -14.51 12.99 -20.46
N ARG A 128 -14.65 12.96 -19.13
CA ARG A 128 -14.73 14.15 -18.29
C ARG A 128 -13.35 14.60 -17.84
N LYS A 129 -13.09 15.89 -17.94
CA LYS A 129 -11.90 16.52 -17.37
C LYS A 129 -12.07 16.70 -15.86
N TYR A 130 -11.09 16.23 -15.09
CA TYR A 130 -11.06 16.41 -13.64
C TYR A 130 -9.82 17.20 -13.21
N PRO A 131 -9.76 17.67 -11.95
CA PRO A 131 -8.50 18.15 -11.38
C PRO A 131 -7.42 17.06 -11.46
N LYS A 132 -6.16 17.44 -11.66
CA LYS A 132 -5.03 16.49 -11.83
C LYS A 132 -4.97 15.40 -10.75
N ALA A 133 -5.26 15.76 -9.49
CA ALA A 133 -5.27 14.80 -8.38
C ALA A 133 -6.35 13.72 -8.54
N VAL A 134 -7.52 14.07 -9.08
CA VAL A 134 -8.61 13.13 -9.38
C VAL A 134 -8.25 12.25 -10.58
N GLU A 135 -7.67 12.84 -11.63
CA GLU A 135 -7.19 12.08 -12.80
C GLU A 135 -6.13 11.05 -12.40
N PHE A 136 -5.18 11.44 -11.54
CA PHE A 136 -4.18 10.52 -10.99
C PHE A 136 -4.84 9.33 -10.26
N VAL A 137 -5.81 9.58 -9.37
CA VAL A 137 -6.51 8.50 -8.65
C VAL A 137 -7.27 7.59 -9.62
N ARG A 138 -7.89 8.14 -10.67
CA ARG A 138 -8.55 7.36 -11.74
C ARG A 138 -7.54 6.44 -12.44
N ASP A 139 -6.43 7.01 -12.88
CA ASP A 139 -5.42 6.32 -13.68
C ASP A 139 -4.68 5.25 -12.88
N MET A 140 -4.71 5.32 -11.54
CA MET A 140 -4.21 4.27 -10.65
C MET A 140 -5.13 3.05 -10.49
N ASN A 141 -6.40 3.11 -10.95
CA ASN A 141 -7.34 2.00 -10.77
C ASN A 141 -6.82 0.66 -11.34
N PRO A 142 -6.25 0.58 -12.57
CA PRO A 142 -5.72 -0.68 -13.10
C PRO A 142 -4.61 -1.28 -12.23
N THR A 143 -3.73 -0.44 -11.66
CA THR A 143 -2.66 -0.90 -10.77
C THR A 143 -3.22 -1.46 -9.46
N PHE A 144 -4.24 -0.80 -8.90
CA PHE A 144 -4.94 -1.32 -7.72
C PHE A 144 -5.63 -2.66 -8.01
N ASP A 145 -6.20 -2.84 -9.20
CA ASP A 145 -6.83 -4.09 -9.65
C ASP A 145 -5.79 -5.22 -9.76
N ALA A 146 -4.61 -4.93 -10.32
CA ALA A 146 -3.51 -5.89 -10.43
C ALA A 146 -2.95 -6.31 -9.06
N VAL A 147 -2.79 -5.36 -8.14
CA VAL A 147 -2.36 -5.64 -6.77
C VAL A 147 -3.41 -6.46 -6.02
N PHE A 148 -4.69 -6.12 -6.16
CA PHE A 148 -5.79 -6.90 -5.57
C PHE A 148 -5.79 -8.35 -6.06
N LEU A 149 -5.69 -8.57 -7.37
CA LEU A 149 -5.61 -9.91 -7.96
C LEU A 149 -4.43 -10.70 -7.41
N SER A 150 -3.29 -10.04 -7.17
CA SER A 150 -2.10 -10.68 -6.59
C SER A 150 -2.32 -11.09 -5.14
N ILE A 151 -2.98 -10.25 -4.33
CA ILE A 151 -3.38 -10.59 -2.95
C ILE A 151 -4.27 -11.83 -2.95
N ILE A 152 -5.32 -11.84 -3.78
CA ILE A 152 -6.28 -12.95 -3.85
C ILE A 152 -5.60 -14.24 -4.34
N THR A 153 -4.77 -14.14 -5.38
CA THR A 153 -4.00 -15.27 -5.91
C THR A 153 -3.09 -15.87 -4.83
N ALA A 154 -2.40 -15.02 -4.07
CA ALA A 154 -1.56 -15.46 -2.96
C ALA A 154 -2.38 -16.12 -1.84
N CYS A 155 -3.56 -15.59 -1.53
CA CYS A 155 -4.46 -16.20 -0.55
C CYS A 155 -4.88 -17.61 -0.98
N TYR A 156 -5.26 -17.80 -2.25
CA TYR A 156 -5.58 -19.13 -2.78
C TYR A 156 -4.39 -20.09 -2.72
N ALA A 157 -3.21 -19.64 -3.16
CA ALA A 157 -1.99 -20.45 -3.13
C ALA A 157 -1.62 -20.89 -1.70
N LYS A 158 -1.77 -19.98 -0.72
CA LYS A 158 -1.45 -20.22 0.69
C LYS A 158 -2.62 -20.86 1.47
N LYS A 159 -3.72 -21.22 0.80
CA LYS A 159 -4.96 -21.75 1.43
C LYS A 159 -5.50 -20.85 2.56
N ILE A 160 -5.30 -19.54 2.43
CA ILE A 160 -5.91 -18.54 3.31
C ILE A 160 -7.39 -18.42 2.93
N ARG A 161 -8.27 -18.50 3.93
CA ARG A 161 -9.72 -18.45 3.70
C ARG A 161 -10.13 -17.08 3.19
N VAL A 162 -10.48 -17.02 1.92
CA VAL A 162 -11.16 -15.89 1.28
C VAL A 162 -12.64 -16.23 1.10
N ALA A 163 -13.53 -15.26 1.33
CA ALA A 163 -14.95 -15.48 1.12
C ALA A 163 -15.25 -15.53 -0.39
N PRO A 164 -16.14 -16.42 -0.88
CA PRO A 164 -16.39 -16.58 -2.31
C PRO A 164 -16.84 -15.31 -3.04
N HIS A 165 -17.42 -14.35 -2.31
CA HIS A 165 -17.95 -13.10 -2.84
C HIS A 165 -16.95 -11.93 -2.79
N MET A 166 -15.71 -12.12 -2.33
CA MET A 166 -14.75 -11.03 -2.15
C MET A 166 -14.43 -10.29 -3.46
N GLU A 167 -14.27 -11.02 -4.56
CA GLU A 167 -14.02 -10.42 -5.87
C GLU A 167 -15.23 -9.58 -6.33
N SER A 168 -16.45 -10.08 -6.11
CA SER A 168 -17.67 -9.32 -6.39
C SER A 168 -17.77 -8.06 -5.54
N VAL A 169 -17.44 -8.14 -4.24
CA VAL A 169 -17.42 -6.98 -3.34
C VAL A 169 -16.44 -5.93 -3.85
N TYR A 170 -15.20 -6.31 -4.19
CA TYR A 170 -14.21 -5.39 -4.73
C TYR A 170 -14.68 -4.73 -6.04
N ASN A 171 -15.25 -5.51 -6.96
CA ASN A 171 -15.75 -5.01 -8.24
C ASN A 171 -16.97 -4.09 -8.09
N MET A 172 -17.74 -4.24 -7.01
CA MET A 172 -18.82 -3.35 -6.63
C MET A 172 -18.36 -2.15 -5.77
N ASN A 173 -17.05 -1.87 -5.72
CA ASN A 173 -16.44 -0.82 -4.93
C ASN A 173 -16.60 -0.99 -3.41
N GLY A 174 -16.80 -2.22 -2.94
CA GLY A 174 -16.82 -2.53 -1.52
C GLY A 174 -15.43 -2.79 -0.94
N ASP A 175 -15.36 -2.78 0.38
CA ASP A 175 -14.15 -3.09 1.14
C ASP A 175 -13.96 -4.61 1.26
N VAL A 176 -12.79 -5.12 0.87
CA VAL A 176 -12.41 -6.52 1.08
C VAL A 176 -11.44 -6.61 2.25
N SER A 177 -11.82 -7.35 3.28
CA SER A 177 -10.97 -7.59 4.44
C SER A 177 -10.37 -8.99 4.42
N VAL A 178 -9.05 -9.09 4.58
CA VAL A 178 -8.34 -10.36 4.76
C VAL A 178 -7.49 -10.28 6.02
N MET A 179 -7.54 -11.34 6.84
CA MET A 179 -6.71 -11.48 8.02
C MET A 179 -5.47 -12.31 7.69
N PHE A 180 -4.30 -11.73 7.91
CA PHE A 180 -3.04 -12.46 7.86
C PHE A 180 -2.50 -12.68 9.28
N LYS A 181 -1.97 -13.87 9.52
CA LYS A 181 -1.32 -14.24 10.78
C LYS A 181 0.18 -13.95 10.71
N ASP A 182 0.82 -13.82 11.86
CA ASP A 182 2.24 -13.47 12.04
C ASP A 182 3.17 -14.24 11.10
N GLY A 183 4.17 -13.54 10.56
CA GLY A 183 5.18 -14.11 9.67
C GLY A 183 5.66 -13.17 8.58
N ASN A 184 6.63 -13.63 7.78
CA ASN A 184 7.01 -12.99 6.52
C ASN A 184 6.02 -13.42 5.44
N ILE A 185 5.62 -12.48 4.58
CA ILE A 185 4.73 -12.75 3.44
C ILE A 185 5.55 -13.16 2.22
#